data_AF-A0AA38PGD3-F1
#
_entry.id   AF-A0AA38PGD3-F1
#
_cell.length_a   1.000
_cell.length_b   1.000
_cell.length_c   1.000
_cell.angle_alpha   90.00
_cell.angle_beta   90.00
_cell.angle_gamma   90.00
#
_symmetry.space_group_name_H-M   'P 1'
#
loop_
_entity.id
_entity.type
_entity.pdbx_description
1 polymer ?
#
loop_
_entity_poly.entity_id
_entity_poly.type
_entity_poly.pdbx_seq_one_letter_code
_entity_poly.pdbx_strand_id
1 'polypeptide(L)'
;MSFLLSSGAADMAMAWQTLSSSQRSTIKQQYQSAGIKLLVSAFGSTETPTTSGKDPKQLASTMAAWVKQYGVDGIDVDYEDTTAMNKADGKAEQWIIDFTNALRTELPQGQYILTHAPMAPWMGSGTQWTSGAYVTVNSKVGSSIDWYNTQFYNQGVSEYTTCEGLLTASSSNNPKSSVFEIQANGFELNKIVIGKPGSTGTGDASNGQMSTSTLAGCVSQAKGKGWNAGVMSWEYPDANSAWITAVRGSAYPIDGSSGSGSSGNTTDDSSSSTSSDSSSNSTATSDIPSGGSTATATDGASPTDNDSPSTATPTDASSDGFSVDSSSPGSQTTDTAAASPTAFNNGQWTSSASGSTATFNNGMWTPSTTPPTTVATPVPQRRHVESVPRRMVRRRGTSDRT
;
A
#
# COMPACT_ATOMS: atom_id res chain seq x y z
N MET A 1 -6.12 5.15 -1.83
CA MET A 1 -7.42 5.58 -2.40
C MET A 1 -7.23 5.85 -3.88
N SER A 2 -7.86 5.05 -4.73
CA SER A 2 -8.05 5.30 -6.17
C SER A 2 -8.95 6.52 -6.39
N PHE A 3 -8.73 7.42 -7.36
CA PHE A 3 -7.48 7.73 -8.07
C PHE A 3 -7.38 9.26 -8.29
N LEU A 4 -6.16 9.79 -8.50
CA LEU A 4 -5.94 11.07 -9.15
C LEU A 4 -5.60 10.83 -10.62
N LEU A 5 -6.54 11.15 -11.50
CA LEU A 5 -6.36 11.13 -12.95
C LEU A 5 -5.82 12.49 -13.43
N SER A 6 -5.33 12.58 -14.66
CA SER A 6 -4.91 13.85 -15.26
C SER A 6 -6.06 14.81 -15.61
N SER A 7 -7.29 14.45 -15.26
CA SER A 7 -8.50 15.28 -15.29
C SER A 7 -8.96 15.74 -13.90
N GLY A 8 -8.40 15.20 -12.81
CA GLY A 8 -8.80 15.45 -11.42
C GLY A 8 -9.00 14.15 -10.63
N ALA A 9 -9.64 14.26 -9.46
CA ALA A 9 -9.93 13.09 -8.63
C ALA A 9 -11.05 12.23 -9.23
N ALA A 10 -10.91 10.91 -9.09
CA ALA A 10 -11.91 9.89 -9.42
C ALA A 10 -12.20 9.01 -8.19
N ASP A 11 -13.24 8.20 -8.27
CA ASP A 11 -13.57 7.11 -7.34
C ASP A 11 -13.49 7.50 -5.85
N MET A 12 -12.65 6.82 -5.07
CA MET A 12 -12.49 7.04 -3.63
C MET A 12 -11.81 8.38 -3.31
N ALA A 13 -10.97 8.91 -4.20
CA ALA A 13 -10.39 10.24 -4.08
C ALA A 13 -11.47 11.32 -4.30
N MET A 14 -12.35 11.16 -5.29
CA MET A 14 -13.50 12.06 -5.49
C MET A 14 -14.48 11.99 -4.30
N ALA A 15 -14.77 10.78 -3.80
CA ALA A 15 -15.56 10.59 -2.59
C ALA A 15 -14.90 11.27 -1.37
N TRP A 16 -13.57 11.13 -1.18
CA TRP A 16 -12.83 11.81 -0.12
C TRP A 16 -12.85 13.34 -0.26
N GLN A 17 -12.78 13.86 -1.49
CA GLN A 17 -12.83 15.28 -1.82
C GLN A 17 -14.21 15.89 -1.54
N THR A 18 -15.30 15.18 -1.81
CA THR A 18 -16.68 15.67 -1.60
C THR A 18 -17.12 15.71 -0.13
N LEU A 19 -16.40 15.06 0.79
CA LEU A 19 -16.62 15.22 2.24
C LEU A 19 -16.41 16.67 2.71
N SER A 20 -16.99 17.01 3.87
CA SER A 20 -16.59 18.22 4.60
C SER A 20 -15.19 18.07 5.24
N SER A 21 -14.56 19.19 5.58
CA SER A 21 -13.27 19.21 6.29
C SER A 21 -13.32 18.52 7.66
N SER A 22 -14.43 18.66 8.40
CA SER A 22 -14.63 18.00 9.69
C SER A 22 -14.82 16.49 9.55
N GLN A 23 -15.53 16.01 8.53
CA GLN A 23 -15.62 14.57 8.22
C GLN A 23 -14.25 13.99 7.87
N ARG A 24 -13.48 14.64 6.98
CA ARG A 24 -12.10 14.21 6.68
C ARG A 24 -11.22 14.17 7.92
N SER A 25 -11.25 15.23 8.75
CA SER A 25 -10.45 15.29 9.99
C SER A 25 -10.82 14.17 10.97
N THR A 26 -12.11 13.86 11.11
CA THR A 26 -12.60 12.77 11.96
C THR A 26 -12.07 11.41 11.49
N ILE A 27 -12.19 11.12 10.18
CA ILE A 27 -11.73 9.85 9.61
C ILE A 27 -10.20 9.76 9.65
N LYS A 28 -9.47 10.85 9.36
CA LYS A 28 -8.01 10.93 9.51
C LYS A 28 -7.57 10.61 10.94
N GLN A 29 -8.23 11.18 11.95
CA GLN A 29 -7.90 10.92 13.34
C GLN A 29 -8.16 9.46 13.74
N GLN A 30 -9.23 8.84 13.24
CA GLN A 30 -9.50 7.41 13.43
C GLN A 30 -8.40 6.53 12.81
N TYR A 31 -8.00 6.81 11.57
CA TYR A 31 -6.90 6.10 10.88
C TYR A 31 -5.57 6.26 11.65
N GLN A 32 -5.22 7.50 12.02
CA GLN A 32 -4.00 7.80 12.77
C GLN A 32 -3.98 7.12 14.15
N SER A 33 -5.13 7.07 14.85
CA SER A 33 -5.26 6.37 16.14
C SER A 33 -5.12 4.86 16.03
N ALA A 34 -5.42 4.29 14.85
CA ALA A 34 -5.18 2.89 14.51
C ALA A 34 -3.79 2.62 13.90
N GLY A 35 -2.91 3.63 13.82
CA GLY A 35 -1.59 3.54 13.19
C GLY A 35 -1.61 3.48 11.65
N ILE A 36 -2.78 3.64 11.02
CA ILE A 36 -2.98 3.51 9.58
C ILE A 36 -2.64 4.83 8.87
N LYS A 37 -1.92 4.74 7.75
CA LYS A 37 -1.66 5.85 6.83
C LYS A 37 -2.63 5.80 5.66
N LEU A 38 -3.19 6.95 5.29
CA LEU A 38 -4.14 7.11 4.20
C LEU A 38 -3.45 7.83 3.04
N LEU A 39 -3.14 7.10 1.96
CA LEU A 39 -2.58 7.63 0.72
C LEU A 39 -3.66 7.75 -0.36
N VAL A 40 -3.45 8.69 -1.30
CA VAL A 40 -4.14 8.69 -2.60
C VAL A 40 -3.22 8.07 -3.66
N SER A 41 -3.75 7.33 -4.62
CA SER A 41 -2.96 6.81 -5.75
C SER A 41 -3.22 7.65 -7.00
N ALA A 42 -2.18 7.90 -7.79
CA ALA A 42 -2.23 8.60 -9.06
C ALA A 42 -2.23 7.62 -10.22
N PHE A 43 -2.99 7.95 -11.26
CA PHE A 43 -3.17 7.18 -12.50
C PHE A 43 -4.03 5.93 -12.35
N GLY A 44 -3.42 4.74 -12.27
CA GLY A 44 -4.09 3.47 -12.52
C GLY A 44 -4.29 3.19 -14.02
N SER A 45 -4.74 1.97 -14.32
CA SER A 45 -4.76 1.35 -15.67
C SER A 45 -5.43 2.13 -16.81
N THR A 46 -6.24 3.16 -16.50
CA THR A 46 -6.94 3.98 -17.52
C THR A 46 -6.13 5.20 -17.99
N GLU A 47 -5.07 5.59 -17.29
CA GLU A 47 -4.29 6.79 -17.61
C GLU A 47 -2.97 6.47 -18.32
N THR A 48 -2.70 7.18 -19.40
CA THR A 48 -1.47 7.02 -20.20
C THR A 48 -0.71 8.36 -20.30
N PRO A 49 -0.17 8.89 -19.18
CA PRO A 49 0.26 10.28 -19.12
C PRO A 49 1.45 10.62 -20.03
N THR A 50 2.37 9.68 -20.29
CA THR A 50 3.51 9.91 -21.18
C THR A 50 3.10 9.83 -22.65
N THR A 51 2.31 8.83 -23.04
CA THR A 51 1.75 8.67 -24.39
C THR A 51 0.77 9.81 -24.72
N SER A 52 0.03 10.31 -23.73
CA SER A 52 -0.86 11.47 -23.83
C SER A 52 -0.14 12.83 -23.74
N GLY A 53 1.19 12.85 -23.67
CA GLY A 53 1.98 14.09 -23.69
C GLY A 53 1.76 15.04 -22.50
N LYS A 54 1.36 14.52 -21.33
CA LYS A 54 1.15 15.32 -20.12
C LYS A 54 2.51 15.77 -19.57
N ASP A 55 2.63 17.04 -19.16
CA ASP A 55 3.85 17.50 -18.49
C ASP A 55 3.95 16.88 -17.07
N PRO A 56 5.06 16.19 -16.73
CA PRO A 56 5.19 15.53 -15.44
C PRO A 56 5.26 16.49 -14.26
N LYS A 57 5.75 17.72 -14.44
CA LYS A 57 6.02 18.66 -13.34
C LYS A 57 4.75 19.44 -12.97
N GLN A 58 4.01 19.90 -13.97
CA GLN A 58 2.68 20.47 -13.80
C GLN A 58 1.73 19.46 -13.16
N LEU A 59 1.78 18.20 -13.60
CA LEU A 59 0.87 17.17 -13.10
C LEU A 59 1.22 16.75 -11.66
N ALA A 60 2.51 16.59 -11.36
CA ALA A 60 2.99 16.36 -9.99
C ALA A 60 2.60 17.50 -9.04
N SER A 61 2.80 18.77 -9.43
CA SER A 61 2.40 19.92 -8.60
C SER A 61 0.88 19.96 -8.37
N THR A 62 0.08 19.66 -9.41
CA THR A 62 -1.39 19.55 -9.29
C THR A 62 -1.82 18.46 -8.30
N MET A 63 -1.22 17.27 -8.38
CA MET A 63 -1.54 16.15 -7.50
C MET A 63 -1.03 16.36 -6.07
N ALA A 64 0.14 17.00 -5.91
CA ALA A 64 0.66 17.37 -4.60
C ALA A 64 -0.16 18.49 -3.93
N ALA A 65 -0.69 19.44 -4.71
CA ALA A 65 -1.65 20.43 -4.22
C ALA A 65 -2.93 19.75 -3.70
N TRP A 66 -3.44 18.72 -4.40
CA TRP A 66 -4.55 17.89 -3.91
C TRP A 66 -4.19 17.18 -2.60
N VAL A 67 -3.03 16.52 -2.52
CA VAL A 67 -2.55 15.83 -1.31
C VAL A 67 -2.56 16.77 -0.10
N LYS A 68 -2.02 17.99 -0.28
CA LYS A 68 -1.96 19.04 0.74
C LYS A 68 -3.36 19.59 1.10
N GLN A 69 -4.23 19.83 0.11
CA GLN A 69 -5.58 20.35 0.32
C GLN A 69 -6.51 19.37 1.05
N TYR A 70 -6.40 18.07 0.76
CA TYR A 70 -7.31 17.04 1.28
C TYR A 70 -6.72 16.19 2.42
N GLY A 71 -5.50 16.50 2.89
CA GLY A 71 -4.95 16.02 4.16
C GLY A 71 -4.59 14.53 4.20
N VAL A 72 -4.27 13.93 3.06
CA VAL A 72 -3.76 12.54 2.98
C VAL A 72 -2.27 12.49 3.37
N ASP A 73 -1.77 11.35 3.85
CA ASP A 73 -0.40 11.20 4.39
C ASP A 73 0.67 11.06 3.29
N GLY A 74 0.27 11.02 2.03
CA GLY A 74 1.17 10.75 0.91
C GLY A 74 0.45 10.40 -0.39
N ILE A 75 1.25 10.02 -1.38
CA ILE A 75 0.82 9.66 -2.72
C ILE A 75 1.46 8.34 -3.17
N ASP A 76 0.69 7.55 -3.91
CA ASP A 76 1.15 6.35 -4.60
C ASP A 76 1.12 6.62 -6.11
N VAL A 77 2.09 6.08 -6.86
CA VAL A 77 2.26 6.32 -8.31
C VAL A 77 2.02 5.03 -9.08
N ASP A 78 0.76 4.81 -9.44
CA ASP A 78 0.28 3.63 -10.18
C ASP A 78 0.32 3.89 -11.69
N TYR A 79 1.52 4.18 -12.19
CA TYR A 79 1.78 4.45 -13.60
C TYR A 79 1.63 3.14 -14.42
N GLU A 80 0.66 3.08 -15.33
CA GLU A 80 0.42 1.90 -16.18
C GLU A 80 0.52 2.18 -17.70
N ASP A 81 1.27 3.21 -18.13
CA ASP A 81 1.45 3.55 -19.55
C ASP A 81 2.37 2.55 -20.29
N THR A 82 1.86 1.34 -20.48
CA THR A 82 2.46 0.26 -21.27
C THR A 82 2.79 0.73 -22.69
N THR A 83 2.01 1.64 -23.28
CA THR A 83 2.26 2.18 -24.63
C THR A 83 3.49 3.10 -24.67
N ALA A 84 3.84 3.77 -23.58
CA ALA A 84 5.12 4.46 -23.43
C ALA A 84 6.26 3.48 -23.13
N MET A 85 6.08 2.59 -22.14
CA MET A 85 7.13 1.67 -21.70
C MET A 85 7.55 0.69 -22.81
N ASN A 86 6.61 0.17 -23.61
CA ASN A 86 6.85 -0.77 -24.71
C ASN A 86 7.64 -0.17 -25.89
N LYS A 87 7.90 1.15 -25.91
CA LYS A 87 8.81 1.77 -26.88
C LYS A 87 10.27 1.56 -26.51
N ALA A 88 10.55 1.27 -25.23
CA ALA A 88 11.89 1.04 -24.66
C ALA A 88 12.94 2.11 -25.08
N ASP A 89 12.49 3.36 -25.20
CA ASP A 89 13.21 4.51 -25.76
C ASP A 89 13.60 5.55 -24.70
N GLY A 90 13.46 5.21 -23.42
CA GLY A 90 13.81 6.06 -22.27
C GLY A 90 12.79 7.13 -21.90
N LYS A 91 11.72 7.34 -22.69
CA LYS A 91 10.76 8.43 -22.44
C LYS A 91 9.83 8.15 -21.27
N ALA A 92 9.42 6.89 -21.07
CA ALA A 92 8.61 6.49 -19.92
C ALA A 92 9.39 6.68 -18.62
N GLU A 93 10.62 6.20 -18.58
CA GLU A 93 11.52 6.30 -17.44
C GLU A 93 11.84 7.75 -17.10
N GLN A 94 12.21 8.58 -18.10
CA GLN A 94 12.47 9.99 -17.89
C GLN A 94 11.23 10.74 -17.38
N TRP A 95 10.04 10.43 -17.91
CA TRP A 95 8.78 11.02 -17.44
C TRP A 95 8.52 10.68 -15.97
N ILE A 96 8.67 9.41 -15.58
CA ILE A 96 8.50 8.96 -14.19
C ILE A 96 9.54 9.62 -13.28
N ILE A 97 10.80 9.75 -13.72
CA ILE A 97 11.88 10.43 -12.98
C ILE A 97 11.55 11.91 -12.74
N ASP A 98 11.14 12.65 -13.77
CA ASP A 98 10.74 14.05 -13.63
C ASP A 98 9.51 14.23 -12.74
N PHE A 99 8.52 13.33 -12.86
CA PHE A 99 7.30 13.33 -12.04
C PHE A 99 7.63 13.06 -10.56
N THR A 100 8.49 12.07 -10.27
CA THR A 100 8.93 11.71 -8.92
C THR A 100 9.69 12.86 -8.26
N ASN A 101 10.62 13.49 -8.99
CA ASN A 101 11.39 14.64 -8.49
C ASN A 101 10.51 15.87 -8.24
N ALA A 102 9.53 16.14 -9.11
CA ALA A 102 8.57 17.21 -8.89
C ALA A 102 7.65 16.93 -7.70
N LEU A 103 7.14 15.70 -7.55
CA LEU A 103 6.38 15.29 -6.37
C LEU A 103 7.20 15.45 -5.09
N ARG A 104 8.48 15.06 -5.07
CA ARG A 104 9.35 15.21 -3.87
C ARG A 104 9.77 16.64 -3.56
N THR A 105 9.74 17.54 -4.55
CA THR A 105 9.88 18.98 -4.31
C THR A 105 8.66 19.53 -3.57
N GLU A 106 7.46 19.00 -3.86
CA GLU A 106 6.18 19.45 -3.32
C GLU A 106 5.72 18.69 -2.06
N LEU A 107 6.21 17.46 -1.86
CA LEU A 107 5.86 16.49 -0.81
C LEU A 107 7.16 15.87 -0.22
N PRO A 108 7.88 16.59 0.67
CA PRO A 108 9.18 16.18 1.17
C PRO A 108 9.18 14.81 1.86
N GLN A 109 10.22 14.01 1.61
CA GLN A 109 10.42 12.71 2.24
C GLN A 109 10.50 12.84 3.77
N GLY A 110 9.94 11.86 4.49
CA GLY A 110 9.79 11.90 5.95
C GLY A 110 8.64 12.76 6.46
N GLN A 111 8.11 13.70 5.66
CA GLN A 111 6.86 14.42 5.95
C GLN A 111 5.67 13.76 5.25
N TYR A 112 5.85 13.41 3.97
CA TYR A 112 4.89 12.70 3.14
C TYR A 112 5.46 11.37 2.66
N ILE A 113 4.59 10.38 2.57
CA ILE A 113 4.91 9.08 1.97
C ILE A 113 4.82 9.20 0.45
N LEU A 114 5.77 8.62 -0.29
CA LEU A 114 5.69 8.46 -1.74
C LEU A 114 6.03 7.02 -2.13
N THR A 115 5.07 6.34 -2.74
CA THR A 115 5.21 4.95 -3.23
C THR A 115 4.97 4.89 -4.73
N HIS A 116 5.37 3.79 -5.36
CA HIS A 116 5.03 3.48 -6.76
C HIS A 116 4.44 2.07 -6.82
N ALA A 117 3.54 1.78 -7.77
CA ALA A 117 2.97 0.46 -7.97
C ALA A 117 3.39 -0.18 -9.32
N PRO A 118 4.70 -0.42 -9.55
CA PRO A 118 5.18 -0.95 -10.83
C PRO A 118 4.73 -2.40 -11.05
N MET A 119 4.44 -2.74 -12.31
CA MET A 119 4.33 -4.13 -12.75
C MET A 119 5.68 -4.84 -12.56
N ALA A 120 5.69 -6.02 -11.93
CA ALA A 120 6.92 -6.77 -11.62
C ALA A 120 7.91 -6.94 -12.82
N PRO A 121 7.47 -7.17 -14.08
CA PRO A 121 8.37 -7.31 -15.22
C PRO A 121 9.16 -6.03 -15.54
N TRP A 122 8.71 -4.85 -15.13
CA TRP A 122 9.42 -3.58 -15.31
C TRP A 122 10.60 -3.43 -14.33
N MET A 123 10.61 -4.21 -13.25
CA MET A 123 11.70 -4.27 -12.27
C MET A 123 12.72 -5.37 -12.60
N GLY A 124 12.50 -6.15 -13.68
CA GLY A 124 13.38 -7.20 -14.18
C GLY A 124 14.46 -6.70 -15.12
N SER A 125 15.69 -7.22 -15.03
CA SER A 125 16.79 -6.93 -15.97
C SER A 125 16.81 -7.84 -17.21
N GLY A 126 15.65 -7.93 -17.88
CA GLY A 126 15.44 -8.64 -19.15
C GLY A 126 15.68 -7.75 -20.38
N THR A 127 15.87 -8.35 -21.55
CA THR A 127 16.16 -7.62 -22.81
C THR A 127 14.97 -6.90 -23.44
N GLN A 128 13.75 -7.06 -22.91
CA GLN A 128 12.55 -6.42 -23.45
C GLN A 128 12.50 -4.89 -23.17
N TRP A 129 13.20 -4.44 -22.13
CA TRP A 129 13.31 -3.02 -21.76
C TRP A 129 14.73 -2.52 -22.04
N THR A 130 15.05 -2.19 -23.29
CA THR A 130 16.38 -1.67 -23.67
C THR A 130 16.77 -0.36 -22.97
N SER A 131 15.79 0.42 -22.50
CA SER A 131 15.96 1.61 -21.65
C SER A 131 15.90 1.32 -20.14
N GLY A 132 15.67 0.07 -19.74
CA GLY A 132 15.74 -0.43 -18.36
C GLY A 132 14.50 -0.24 -17.49
N ALA A 133 13.43 0.39 -17.97
CA ALA A 133 12.14 0.53 -17.27
C ALA A 133 12.31 0.98 -15.80
N TYR A 134 11.68 0.27 -14.85
CA TYR A 134 11.77 0.64 -13.43
C TYR A 134 13.16 0.37 -12.81
N VAL A 135 14.02 -0.46 -13.42
CA VAL A 135 15.44 -0.57 -13.00
C VAL A 135 16.14 0.78 -13.20
N THR A 136 15.91 1.42 -14.35
CA THR A 136 16.41 2.78 -14.63
C THR A 136 15.80 3.81 -13.70
N VAL A 137 14.49 3.79 -13.46
CA VAL A 137 13.82 4.70 -12.49
C VAL A 137 14.44 4.55 -11.09
N ASN A 138 14.57 3.32 -10.58
CA ASN A 138 15.21 3.03 -9.30
C ASN A 138 16.66 3.56 -9.23
N SER A 139 17.45 3.38 -10.29
CA SER A 139 18.83 3.89 -10.35
C SER A 139 18.96 5.43 -10.31
N LYS A 140 17.86 6.16 -10.53
CA LYS A 140 17.85 7.64 -10.58
C LYS A 140 17.08 8.29 -9.43
N VAL A 141 16.00 7.67 -8.95
CA VAL A 141 15.11 8.22 -7.91
C VAL A 141 14.67 7.20 -6.85
N GLY A 142 15.13 5.95 -6.88
CA GLY A 142 14.71 4.90 -5.93
C GLY A 142 15.05 5.18 -4.46
N SER A 143 16.01 6.05 -4.19
CA SER A 143 16.31 6.56 -2.84
C SER A 143 15.20 7.48 -2.29
N SER A 144 14.52 8.23 -3.16
CA SER A 144 13.43 9.15 -2.78
C SER A 144 12.05 8.51 -2.82
N ILE A 145 11.93 7.30 -3.36
CA ILE A 145 10.74 6.45 -3.26
C ILE A 145 10.83 5.65 -1.95
N ASP A 146 9.76 5.68 -1.14
CA ASP A 146 9.75 5.03 0.17
C ASP A 146 9.60 3.51 0.06
N TRP A 147 8.70 3.03 -0.82
CA TRP A 147 8.63 1.63 -1.25
C TRP A 147 7.86 1.44 -2.58
N TYR A 148 7.95 0.23 -3.13
CA TYR A 148 7.30 -0.23 -4.35
C TYR A 148 6.19 -1.23 -4.01
N ASN A 149 4.94 -0.88 -4.30
CA ASN A 149 3.77 -1.75 -4.28
C ASN A 149 3.76 -2.65 -5.52
N THR A 150 4.77 -3.52 -5.67
CA THR A 150 5.04 -4.27 -6.90
C THR A 150 3.88 -5.19 -7.29
N GLN A 151 3.28 -4.98 -8.46
CA GLN A 151 2.16 -5.78 -8.95
C GLN A 151 2.66 -7.15 -9.47
N PHE A 152 2.41 -8.23 -8.72
CA PHE A 152 2.71 -9.61 -9.10
C PHE A 152 1.47 -10.32 -9.70
N TYR A 153 0.71 -9.61 -10.54
CA TYR A 153 -0.54 -10.04 -11.17
C TYR A 153 -0.75 -9.38 -12.53
N ASN A 154 -1.73 -9.84 -13.31
CA ASN A 154 -2.00 -9.46 -14.70
C ASN A 154 -0.91 -9.81 -15.75
N GLN A 155 0.25 -10.37 -15.36
CA GLN A 155 1.39 -10.62 -16.27
C GLN A 155 1.38 -11.99 -16.99
N GLY A 156 0.45 -12.89 -16.66
CA GLY A 156 0.27 -14.20 -17.32
C GLY A 156 -0.33 -15.26 -16.39
N VAL A 157 -1.01 -16.26 -16.96
CA VAL A 157 -1.86 -17.21 -16.20
C VAL A 157 -1.14 -18.02 -15.11
N SER A 158 0.16 -18.28 -15.28
CA SER A 158 1.00 -19.02 -14.33
C SER A 158 2.03 -18.13 -13.61
N GLU A 159 2.03 -16.82 -13.87
CA GLU A 159 3.11 -15.94 -13.44
C GLU A 159 2.94 -15.58 -11.95
N TYR A 160 3.99 -15.81 -11.17
CA TYR A 160 4.05 -15.57 -9.73
C TYR A 160 2.95 -16.29 -8.90
N THR A 161 2.33 -17.37 -9.41
CA THR A 161 1.26 -18.10 -8.69
C THR A 161 1.77 -19.12 -7.68
N THR A 162 3.08 -19.37 -7.64
CA THR A 162 3.78 -20.22 -6.65
C THR A 162 4.79 -19.38 -5.85
N CYS A 163 5.19 -19.85 -4.67
CA CYS A 163 6.22 -19.13 -3.90
C CYS A 163 7.58 -19.09 -4.61
N GLU A 164 7.94 -20.12 -5.39
CA GLU A 164 9.15 -20.13 -6.21
C GLU A 164 9.10 -19.04 -7.29
N GLY A 165 8.00 -18.99 -8.06
CA GLY A 165 7.80 -18.00 -9.12
C GLY A 165 7.69 -16.56 -8.59
N LEU A 166 7.06 -16.39 -7.42
CA LEU A 166 6.89 -15.09 -6.76
C LEU A 166 8.20 -14.59 -6.12
N LEU A 167 8.98 -15.46 -5.49
CA LEU A 167 10.10 -15.04 -4.63
C LEU A 167 11.47 -15.18 -5.31
N THR A 168 11.75 -16.30 -5.98
CA THR A 168 13.14 -16.71 -6.29
C THR A 168 13.46 -16.97 -7.76
N ALA A 169 12.49 -17.37 -8.59
CA ALA A 169 12.73 -17.76 -9.98
C ALA A 169 11.51 -17.44 -10.86
N SER A 170 11.48 -16.22 -11.39
CA SER A 170 10.50 -15.81 -12.40
C SER A 170 10.65 -16.57 -13.72
N SER A 171 9.60 -16.57 -14.55
CA SER A 171 9.60 -17.31 -15.81
C SER A 171 10.44 -16.62 -16.91
N SER A 172 10.70 -17.34 -18.00
CA SER A 172 11.28 -16.76 -19.22
C SER A 172 10.41 -15.70 -19.90
N ASN A 173 9.12 -15.58 -19.53
CA ASN A 173 8.22 -14.54 -20.05
C ASN A 173 8.46 -13.20 -19.35
N ASN A 174 8.85 -13.25 -18.07
CA ASN A 174 9.07 -12.10 -17.21
C ASN A 174 10.44 -12.23 -16.49
N PRO A 175 11.57 -12.28 -17.22
CA PRO A 175 12.84 -12.73 -16.65
C PRO A 175 13.39 -11.78 -15.58
N LYS A 176 13.84 -12.37 -14.46
CA LYS A 176 14.45 -11.71 -13.29
C LYS A 176 13.52 -10.77 -12.50
N SER A 177 12.23 -11.09 -12.45
CA SER A 177 11.18 -10.25 -11.85
C SER A 177 10.60 -10.80 -10.54
N SER A 178 11.09 -11.92 -9.99
CA SER A 178 10.67 -12.37 -8.65
C SER A 178 11.35 -11.53 -7.54
N VAL A 179 10.83 -11.53 -6.30
CA VAL A 179 11.27 -10.60 -5.23
C VAL A 179 12.80 -10.55 -5.03
N PHE A 180 13.47 -11.71 -4.95
CA PHE A 180 14.93 -11.76 -4.74
C PHE A 180 15.74 -11.50 -6.03
N GLU A 181 15.14 -11.68 -7.21
CA GLU A 181 15.74 -11.27 -8.49
C GLU A 181 15.63 -9.76 -8.71
N ILE A 182 14.51 -9.13 -8.31
CA ILE A 182 14.34 -7.68 -8.27
C ILE A 182 15.37 -7.06 -7.33
N GLN A 183 15.60 -7.65 -6.15
CA GLN A 183 16.71 -7.23 -5.27
C GLN A 183 18.06 -7.27 -6.01
N ALA A 184 18.35 -8.36 -6.72
CA ALA A 184 19.59 -8.52 -7.49
C ALA A 184 19.71 -7.51 -8.66
N ASN A 185 18.61 -6.94 -9.14
CA ASN A 185 18.59 -5.83 -10.11
C ASN A 185 18.87 -4.45 -9.47
N GLY A 186 19.19 -4.38 -8.17
CA GLY A 186 19.60 -3.16 -7.48
C GLY A 186 18.50 -2.45 -6.68
N PHE A 187 17.38 -3.12 -6.40
CA PHE A 187 16.34 -2.60 -5.51
C PHE A 187 16.63 -2.99 -4.04
N GLU A 188 16.33 -2.08 -3.10
CA GLU A 188 16.38 -2.39 -1.68
C GLU A 188 15.33 -3.47 -1.33
N LEU A 189 15.75 -4.62 -0.80
CA LEU A 189 14.86 -5.76 -0.53
C LEU A 189 13.59 -5.38 0.26
N ASN A 190 13.76 -4.52 1.26
CA ASN A 190 12.67 -4.10 2.16
C ASN A 190 11.78 -2.98 1.58
N LYS A 191 12.03 -2.55 0.33
CA LYS A 191 11.14 -1.70 -0.46
C LYS A 191 10.27 -2.50 -1.44
N ILE A 192 10.46 -3.81 -1.60
CA ILE A 192 9.71 -4.64 -2.58
C ILE A 192 8.47 -5.23 -1.90
N VAL A 193 7.36 -4.48 -1.85
CA VAL A 193 6.09 -4.94 -1.29
C VAL A 193 5.41 -5.90 -2.27
N ILE A 194 4.93 -7.04 -1.79
CA ILE A 194 4.26 -8.04 -2.63
C ILE A 194 2.83 -7.60 -2.90
N GLY A 195 2.54 -7.09 -4.10
CA GLY A 195 1.17 -6.78 -4.56
C GLY A 195 0.47 -8.01 -5.14
N LYS A 196 -0.73 -8.34 -4.64
CA LYS A 196 -1.55 -9.48 -5.11
C LYS A 196 -3.05 -9.17 -5.21
N PRO A 197 -3.83 -9.95 -5.98
CA PRO A 197 -5.27 -9.80 -6.01
C PRO A 197 -5.92 -10.14 -4.65
N GLY A 198 -6.93 -9.38 -4.25
CA GLY A 198 -7.76 -9.67 -3.08
C GLY A 198 -8.64 -10.89 -3.34
N SER A 199 -9.41 -10.80 -4.40
CA SER A 199 -10.27 -11.88 -4.89
C SER A 199 -9.48 -13.06 -5.43
N THR A 200 -9.94 -14.28 -5.13
CA THR A 200 -9.47 -15.49 -5.82
C THR A 200 -10.17 -15.72 -7.17
N GLY A 201 -11.13 -14.85 -7.53
CA GLY A 201 -11.78 -14.83 -8.84
C GLY A 201 -11.18 -13.79 -9.79
N THR A 202 -11.75 -13.67 -10.99
CA THR A 202 -11.29 -12.74 -12.04
C THR A 202 -11.87 -11.32 -11.92
N GLY A 203 -12.35 -10.93 -10.73
CA GLY A 203 -12.91 -9.59 -10.49
C GLY A 203 -11.80 -8.54 -10.41
N ASP A 204 -10.91 -8.73 -9.45
CA ASP A 204 -9.78 -7.85 -9.15
C ASP A 204 -8.67 -7.89 -10.22
N ALA A 205 -8.44 -9.04 -10.84
CA ALA A 205 -7.34 -9.24 -11.79
C ALA A 205 -7.66 -10.33 -12.82
N SER A 206 -7.02 -10.25 -14.00
CA SER A 206 -7.14 -11.27 -15.05
C SER A 206 -6.34 -12.55 -14.76
N ASN A 207 -5.26 -12.44 -13.97
CA ASN A 207 -4.40 -13.56 -13.56
C ASN A 207 -3.49 -13.18 -12.38
N GLY A 208 -2.79 -14.15 -11.78
CA GLY A 208 -1.84 -13.95 -10.69
C GLY A 208 -2.41 -14.13 -9.27
N GLN A 209 -3.69 -14.50 -9.15
CA GLN A 209 -4.36 -14.87 -7.90
C GLN A 209 -3.59 -15.96 -7.14
N MET A 210 -3.69 -15.92 -5.81
CA MET A 210 -3.20 -16.97 -4.91
C MET A 210 -4.21 -17.15 -3.77
N SER A 211 -4.33 -18.36 -3.21
CA SER A 211 -5.05 -18.49 -1.94
C SER A 211 -4.29 -17.76 -0.83
N THR A 212 -5.02 -17.18 0.13
CA THR A 212 -4.41 -16.50 1.28
C THR A 212 -3.48 -17.42 2.07
N SER A 213 -3.79 -18.72 2.15
CA SER A 213 -2.93 -19.75 2.73
C SER A 213 -1.60 -19.94 1.99
N THR A 214 -1.61 -19.96 0.67
CA THR A 214 -0.38 -20.10 -0.14
C THR A 214 0.45 -18.83 -0.03
N LEU A 215 -0.18 -17.66 -0.15
CA LEU A 215 0.48 -16.37 -0.04
C LEU A 215 1.10 -16.15 1.34
N ALA A 216 0.42 -16.54 2.43
CA ALA A 216 0.98 -16.54 3.79
C ALA A 216 2.22 -17.45 3.92
N GLY A 217 2.21 -18.61 3.26
CA GLY A 217 3.37 -19.47 3.13
C GLY A 217 4.56 -18.76 2.47
N CYS A 218 4.31 -18.05 1.36
CA CYS A 218 5.35 -17.28 0.67
C CYS A 218 5.85 -16.08 1.50
N VAL A 219 4.96 -15.35 2.17
CA VAL A 219 5.31 -14.24 3.09
C VAL A 219 6.20 -14.74 4.24
N SER A 220 5.91 -15.92 4.79
CA SER A 220 6.75 -16.56 5.81
C SER A 220 8.12 -16.97 5.26
N GLN A 221 8.18 -17.54 4.05
CA GLN A 221 9.45 -17.91 3.40
C GLN A 221 10.31 -16.69 3.06
N ALA A 222 9.69 -15.60 2.59
CA ALA A 222 10.36 -14.34 2.29
C ALA A 222 10.96 -13.74 3.56
N LYS A 223 10.19 -13.67 4.66
CA LYS A 223 10.68 -13.18 5.95
C LYS A 223 11.81 -14.03 6.52
N GLY A 224 11.73 -15.37 6.38
CA GLY A 224 12.82 -16.29 6.72
C GLY A 224 14.12 -16.08 5.92
N LYS A 225 14.06 -15.33 4.81
CA LYS A 225 15.19 -14.92 3.96
C LYS A 225 15.59 -13.45 4.16
N GLY A 226 15.08 -12.78 5.21
CA GLY A 226 15.47 -11.40 5.58
C GLY A 226 14.66 -10.27 4.92
N TRP A 227 13.65 -10.60 4.12
CA TRP A 227 12.73 -9.61 3.55
C TRP A 227 11.72 -9.10 4.60
N ASN A 228 11.43 -7.80 4.58
CA ASN A 228 10.55 -7.18 5.56
C ASN A 228 9.62 -6.06 5.01
N ALA A 229 9.31 -6.06 3.71
CA ALA A 229 8.53 -4.98 3.08
C ALA A 229 7.01 -5.05 3.39
N GLY A 230 6.41 -6.25 3.38
CA GLY A 230 4.97 -6.44 3.57
C GLY A 230 4.19 -6.70 2.28
N VAL A 231 2.86 -6.63 2.34
CA VAL A 231 1.96 -7.03 1.25
C VAL A 231 1.01 -5.89 0.89
N MET A 232 0.81 -5.69 -0.41
CA MET A 232 -0.23 -4.84 -1.01
C MET A 232 -1.31 -5.73 -1.63
N SER A 233 -2.54 -5.21 -1.69
CA SER A 233 -3.67 -5.94 -2.25
C SER A 233 -4.54 -5.07 -3.15
N TRP A 234 -4.77 -5.51 -4.39
CA TRP A 234 -5.80 -4.97 -5.28
C TRP A 234 -7.00 -5.95 -5.29
N GLU A 235 -8.17 -5.64 -4.75
CA GLU A 235 -8.51 -4.45 -3.99
C GLU A 235 -9.50 -4.71 -2.83
N TYR A 236 -9.86 -3.64 -2.12
CA TYR A 236 -10.90 -3.68 -1.10
C TYR A 236 -12.28 -3.52 -1.79
N PRO A 237 -13.29 -4.38 -1.54
CA PRO A 237 -13.53 -5.12 -0.28
C PRO A 237 -13.06 -6.57 -0.22
N ASP A 238 -12.63 -7.18 -1.32
CA ASP A 238 -12.23 -8.60 -1.31
C ASP A 238 -10.97 -8.80 -0.45
N ALA A 239 -10.01 -7.86 -0.52
CA ALA A 239 -8.86 -7.75 0.38
C ALA A 239 -9.16 -7.05 1.73
N ASN A 240 -10.22 -7.48 2.42
CA ASN A 240 -10.58 -6.94 3.74
C ASN A 240 -9.65 -7.40 4.88
N SER A 241 -9.97 -7.01 6.12
CA SER A 241 -9.20 -7.34 7.32
C SER A 241 -8.99 -8.84 7.55
N ALA A 242 -9.91 -9.72 7.13
CA ALA A 242 -9.74 -11.16 7.23
C ALA A 242 -8.71 -11.68 6.20
N TRP A 243 -8.70 -11.14 4.97
CA TRP A 243 -7.68 -11.42 3.96
C TRP A 243 -6.28 -11.04 4.48
N ILE A 244 -6.14 -9.80 4.97
CA ILE A 244 -4.87 -9.28 5.51
C ILE A 244 -4.41 -10.10 6.71
N THR A 245 -5.34 -10.52 7.58
CA THR A 245 -5.04 -11.36 8.76
C THR A 245 -4.59 -12.77 8.38
N ALA A 246 -5.19 -13.37 7.34
CA ALA A 246 -4.74 -14.65 6.83
C ALA A 246 -3.36 -14.55 6.16
N VAL A 247 -3.15 -13.55 5.31
CA VAL A 247 -1.91 -13.39 4.50
C VAL A 247 -0.70 -12.99 5.34
N ARG A 248 -0.86 -12.15 6.38
CA ARG A 248 0.24 -11.81 7.30
C ARG A 248 0.71 -13.02 8.14
N GLY A 249 -0.20 -13.98 8.35
CA GLY A 249 0.02 -15.20 9.13
C GLY A 249 0.69 -14.95 10.49
N SER A 250 1.53 -15.90 10.90
CA SER A 250 2.45 -15.74 12.03
C SER A 250 3.72 -14.95 11.68
N ALA A 251 3.98 -14.69 10.40
CA ALA A 251 5.18 -13.96 9.96
C ALA A 251 5.19 -12.51 10.48
N TYR A 252 4.00 -11.89 10.61
CA TYR A 252 3.83 -10.57 11.22
C TYR A 252 2.73 -10.63 12.29
N PRO A 253 3.04 -10.91 13.57
CA PRO A 253 2.05 -10.78 14.64
C PRO A 253 1.52 -9.34 14.73
N ILE A 254 0.35 -9.17 15.33
CA ILE A 254 -0.09 -7.87 15.88
C ILE A 254 0.25 -7.92 17.37
N ASP A 255 0.98 -6.93 17.87
CA ASP A 255 1.27 -6.83 19.30
C ASP A 255 -0.05 -6.71 20.09
N GLY A 256 -0.26 -7.65 21.02
CA GLY A 256 -1.55 -7.89 21.68
C GLY A 256 -2.19 -9.24 21.33
N SER A 257 -1.90 -9.82 20.15
CA SER A 257 -2.29 -11.19 19.80
C SER A 257 -1.32 -12.21 20.42
N SER A 258 -1.24 -12.21 21.76
CA SER A 258 -0.60 -13.28 22.50
C SER A 258 -1.46 -14.55 22.40
N GLY A 259 -1.08 -15.44 21.47
CA GLY A 259 -1.83 -16.66 21.21
C GLY A 259 -1.92 -17.51 22.47
N SER A 260 -3.14 -17.76 22.95
CA SER A 260 -3.38 -18.69 24.06
C SER A 260 -2.97 -20.10 23.62
N GLY A 261 -1.78 -20.51 24.03
CA GLY A 261 -1.21 -21.82 23.76
C GLY A 261 -1.98 -22.89 24.51
N SER A 262 -3.11 -23.33 23.95
CA SER A 262 -3.89 -24.44 24.46
C SER A 262 -3.03 -25.71 24.44
N SER A 263 -2.53 -26.10 25.61
CA SER A 263 -1.71 -27.29 25.77
C SER A 263 -2.59 -28.53 25.62
N GLY A 264 -2.70 -29.02 24.38
CA GLY A 264 -3.46 -30.21 24.03
C GLY A 264 -2.83 -31.44 24.67
N ASN A 265 -3.47 -31.94 25.73
CA ASN A 265 -2.97 -33.05 26.54
C ASN A 265 -2.72 -34.32 25.71
N THR A 266 -1.57 -34.96 25.91
CA THR A 266 -1.22 -36.23 25.27
C THR A 266 -2.13 -37.37 25.73
N THR A 267 -2.57 -38.20 24.79
CA THR A 267 -3.08 -39.55 25.04
C THR A 267 -2.31 -40.52 24.16
N ASP A 268 -1.67 -41.51 24.77
CA ASP A 268 -0.95 -42.57 24.06
C ASP A 268 -1.89 -43.42 23.20
N ASP A 269 -1.39 -43.89 22.06
CA ASP A 269 -1.68 -45.24 21.59
C ASP A 269 -0.39 -45.83 20.99
N SER A 270 -0.23 -47.16 21.06
CA SER A 270 1.04 -47.86 20.86
C SER A 270 0.91 -49.01 19.87
N SER A 271 1.61 -48.94 18.73
CA SER A 271 1.76 -50.10 17.84
C SER A 271 3.15 -50.20 17.19
N SER A 272 3.95 -51.12 17.74
CA SER A 272 4.97 -51.94 17.04
C SER A 272 5.93 -51.27 16.05
N SER A 273 7.17 -51.07 16.51
CA SER A 273 8.35 -51.08 15.64
C SER A 273 8.67 -52.50 15.14
N THR A 274 9.08 -52.65 13.87
CA THR A 274 9.81 -53.83 13.39
C THR A 274 11.13 -53.39 12.75
N SER A 275 12.24 -53.63 13.46
CA SER A 275 13.61 -53.42 12.99
C SER A 275 14.19 -54.71 12.41
N SER A 276 15.05 -54.59 11.40
CA SER A 276 15.84 -55.71 10.85
C SER A 276 17.26 -55.24 10.52
N ASP A 277 18.21 -55.61 11.38
CA ASP A 277 19.64 -55.35 11.22
C ASP A 277 20.31 -56.45 10.37
N SER A 278 21.28 -56.09 9.51
CA SER A 278 22.23 -57.07 8.94
C SER A 278 23.51 -56.45 8.34
N SER A 279 24.46 -56.12 9.22
CA SER A 279 25.89 -56.49 9.12
C SER A 279 26.68 -56.34 7.78
N SER A 280 27.54 -55.30 7.74
CA SER A 280 29.01 -55.35 7.48
C SER A 280 29.63 -56.11 6.27
N ASN A 281 30.54 -55.40 5.55
CA ASN A 281 31.88 -55.93 5.19
C ASN A 281 32.90 -54.76 4.99
N SER A 282 34.21 -55.02 4.93
CA SER A 282 35.27 -53.99 5.09
C SER A 282 36.58 -54.21 4.30
N THR A 283 37.08 -53.14 3.65
CA THR A 283 38.45 -52.92 3.10
C THR A 283 38.60 -51.38 2.91
N ALA A 284 39.62 -50.64 3.37
CA ALA A 284 41.07 -50.64 3.04
C ALA A 284 41.34 -50.39 1.54
N THR A 285 42.21 -49.46 1.10
CA THR A 285 43.19 -48.57 1.78
C THR A 285 43.59 -47.38 0.87
N SER A 286 44.16 -46.30 1.47
CA SER A 286 45.12 -45.26 0.96
C SER A 286 45.05 -44.74 -0.52
N ASP A 287 45.33 -43.47 -0.84
CA ASP A 287 46.63 -42.79 -0.73
C ASP A 287 46.55 -41.25 -0.62
N ILE A 288 47.69 -40.63 -0.28
CA ILE A 288 47.94 -39.18 -0.22
C ILE A 288 49.26 -38.87 -0.95
N PRO A 289 49.34 -37.76 -1.72
CA PRO A 289 50.59 -36.99 -1.79
C PRO A 289 50.44 -35.59 -1.16
N SER A 290 51.54 -35.09 -0.58
CA SER A 290 51.64 -33.74 0.00
C SER A 290 52.98 -33.11 -0.40
N GLY A 291 53.00 -31.77 -0.53
CA GLY A 291 54.19 -30.96 -0.79
C GLY A 291 54.42 -30.60 -2.28
N GLY A 292 55.01 -29.44 -2.61
CA GLY A 292 55.35 -28.34 -1.70
C GLY A 292 56.22 -27.22 -2.32
N SER A 293 55.94 -25.98 -1.90
CA SER A 293 56.81 -24.79 -1.80
C SER A 293 57.83 -24.41 -2.90
N THR A 294 57.66 -23.21 -3.48
CA THR A 294 58.59 -22.04 -3.44
C THR A 294 58.00 -20.88 -4.29
N ALA A 295 57.96 -19.58 -3.99
CA ALA A 295 58.47 -18.67 -2.93
C ALA A 295 59.60 -17.69 -3.35
N THR A 296 59.20 -16.49 -3.82
CA THR A 296 59.91 -15.17 -3.80
C THR A 296 58.87 -14.08 -4.14
N ALA A 297 58.60 -12.95 -3.45
CA ALA A 297 59.20 -12.18 -2.35
C ALA A 297 60.06 -10.95 -2.75
N THR A 298 59.45 -9.75 -2.67
CA THR A 298 59.97 -8.42 -2.23
C THR A 298 58.71 -7.54 -1.99
N ASP A 299 58.42 -6.89 -0.85
CA ASP A 299 59.17 -6.01 0.09
C ASP A 299 59.30 -4.54 -0.35
N GLY A 300 58.95 -3.64 0.58
CA GLY A 300 59.03 -2.17 0.48
C GLY A 300 58.06 -1.46 1.44
N ALA A 301 58.55 -0.61 2.36
CA ALA A 301 57.78 -0.06 3.49
C ALA A 301 57.82 1.47 3.65
N SER A 302 56.91 2.00 4.48
CA SER A 302 56.82 3.37 5.07
C SER A 302 58.07 3.73 5.94
N PRO A 303 58.28 4.96 6.50
CA PRO A 303 57.35 6.05 6.90
C PRO A 303 57.76 7.45 6.32
N THR A 304 57.37 8.67 6.77
CA THR A 304 56.98 9.27 8.08
C THR A 304 56.08 10.53 7.97
N ASP A 305 55.34 10.82 9.05
CA ASP A 305 55.09 12.09 9.78
C ASP A 305 55.26 13.46 9.06
N ASN A 306 54.46 14.51 9.30
CA ASN A 306 53.43 14.77 10.33
C ASN A 306 52.27 15.65 9.71
N ASP A 307 51.50 16.58 10.31
CA ASP A 307 51.43 17.23 11.63
C ASP A 307 49.99 17.79 11.92
N SER A 308 49.81 18.62 12.96
CA SER A 308 48.54 19.22 13.42
C SER A 308 48.79 20.62 14.07
N PRO A 309 47.83 21.33 14.71
CA PRO A 309 46.35 21.22 14.73
C PRO A 309 45.64 22.60 14.54
N SER A 310 44.36 22.67 14.94
CA SER A 310 43.76 23.75 15.78
C SER A 310 42.63 24.64 15.23
N THR A 311 41.77 25.00 16.18
CA THR A 311 40.50 25.76 16.15
C THR A 311 40.66 27.28 16.18
N ALA A 312 39.73 28.03 15.56
CA ALA A 312 39.27 29.33 16.10
C ALA A 312 37.97 29.89 15.45
N THR A 313 36.93 30.05 16.26
CA THR A 313 36.06 31.26 16.33
C THR A 313 36.29 31.85 17.76
N PRO A 314 35.89 33.09 18.15
CA PRO A 314 34.68 33.85 17.77
C PRO A 314 34.84 35.40 17.76
N THR A 315 33.77 36.15 18.07
CA THR A 315 33.65 37.61 18.40
C THR A 315 33.78 38.64 17.26
N ASP A 316 33.09 39.80 17.25
CA ASP A 316 32.11 40.36 18.21
C ASP A 316 31.09 41.34 17.58
N ALA A 317 30.05 41.71 18.36
CA ALA A 317 29.22 42.93 18.31
C ALA A 317 28.34 43.21 17.06
N SER A 318 27.18 43.88 17.14
CA SER A 318 26.74 44.87 18.14
C SER A 318 25.24 44.78 18.51
N SER A 319 24.88 45.59 19.52
CA SER A 319 23.57 45.97 20.06
C SER A 319 22.45 46.22 19.00
N ASP A 320 21.15 46.17 19.30
CA ASP A 320 20.45 46.78 20.44
C ASP A 320 19.34 45.91 21.07
N GLY A 321 18.87 46.31 22.26
CA GLY A 321 17.76 45.68 22.98
C GLY A 321 16.67 46.65 23.40
N PHE A 322 15.46 46.12 23.62
CA PHE A 322 14.38 46.81 24.32
C PHE A 322 13.61 45.83 25.20
N SER A 323 13.01 46.33 26.28
CA SER A 323 12.23 45.55 27.25
C SER A 323 10.98 46.34 27.67
N VAL A 324 10.17 45.77 28.58
CA VAL A 324 8.78 46.12 28.95
C VAL A 324 7.70 45.66 27.93
N ASP A 325 6.48 45.29 28.31
CA ASP A 325 5.91 45.12 29.67
C ASP A 325 4.95 43.91 29.73
N SER A 326 4.62 43.51 30.96
CA SER A 326 3.56 42.59 31.34
C SER A 326 2.15 43.12 31.07
N SER A 327 1.22 42.22 30.72
CA SER A 327 -0.17 42.28 31.18
C SER A 327 -0.93 40.99 30.83
N SER A 328 -1.73 40.50 31.77
CA SER A 328 -2.74 39.45 31.55
C SER A 328 -4.10 40.04 31.91
N PRO A 329 -5.16 39.63 31.19
CA PRO A 329 -6.37 39.24 31.94
C PRO A 329 -7.12 38.05 31.32
N GLY A 330 -8.04 37.46 32.10
CA GLY A 330 -9.19 36.72 31.57
C GLY A 330 -9.19 35.22 31.85
N SER A 331 -9.70 34.82 33.01
CA SER A 331 -10.07 33.42 33.27
C SER A 331 -11.37 33.05 32.55
N GLN A 332 -11.45 31.81 32.05
CA GLN A 332 -12.71 31.07 32.05
C GLN A 332 -12.47 29.56 32.14
N THR A 333 -13.26 28.90 32.97
CA THR A 333 -13.16 27.47 33.30
C THR A 333 -14.16 26.63 32.51
N THR A 334 -13.76 25.45 32.06
CA THR A 334 -14.67 24.41 31.56
C THR A 334 -14.28 23.03 32.09
N ASP A 335 -15.28 22.20 32.40
CA ASP A 335 -15.10 20.91 33.06
C ASP A 335 -14.46 19.85 32.15
N THR A 336 -13.52 19.08 32.72
CA THR A 336 -12.91 17.93 32.06
C THR A 336 -13.67 16.64 32.40
N ALA A 337 -14.77 16.40 31.69
CA ALA A 337 -15.47 15.13 31.72
C ALA A 337 -14.61 14.04 31.03
N ALA A 338 -13.94 13.20 31.83
CA ALA A 338 -13.08 12.13 31.32
C ALA A 338 -13.89 11.01 30.65
N ALA A 339 -13.80 10.91 29.33
CA ALA A 339 -14.37 9.79 28.57
C ALA A 339 -13.53 8.52 28.77
N SER A 340 -14.18 7.41 29.17
CA SER A 340 -13.53 6.10 29.26
C SER A 340 -13.29 5.50 27.86
N PRO A 341 -12.21 4.73 27.65
CA PRO A 341 -11.86 4.19 26.33
C PRO A 341 -12.84 3.11 25.87
N THR A 342 -13.23 3.15 24.60
CA THR A 342 -13.99 2.08 23.94
C THR A 342 -13.07 0.94 23.54
N ALA A 343 -13.50 -0.31 23.80
CA ALA A 343 -12.69 -1.49 23.49
C ALA A 343 -12.77 -1.86 22.00
N PHE A 344 -11.60 -2.11 21.39
CA PHE A 344 -11.47 -2.63 20.04
C PHE A 344 -11.48 -4.17 20.07
N ASN A 345 -12.35 -4.82 19.29
CA ASN A 345 -12.41 -6.28 19.23
C ASN A 345 -12.65 -6.79 17.79
N ASN A 346 -11.88 -7.80 17.40
CA ASN A 346 -12.00 -8.59 16.16
C ASN A 346 -12.27 -7.80 14.86
N GLY A 347 -11.75 -6.57 14.73
CA GLY A 347 -11.87 -5.76 13.51
C GLY A 347 -13.26 -5.17 13.22
N GLN A 348 -14.22 -5.25 14.15
CA GLN A 348 -15.54 -4.62 14.03
C GLN A 348 -15.91 -3.81 15.27
N TRP A 349 -16.27 -2.54 15.07
CA TRP A 349 -16.86 -1.71 16.14
C TRP A 349 -18.33 -2.09 16.37
N THR A 350 -18.56 -3.00 17.31
CA THR A 350 -19.92 -3.27 17.83
C THR A 350 -20.19 -2.39 19.04
N SER A 351 -21.17 -1.49 18.93
CA SER A 351 -21.44 -0.49 19.96
C SER A 351 -22.37 -1.01 21.06
N SER A 352 -21.80 -1.37 22.21
CA SER A 352 -22.52 -1.49 23.48
C SER A 352 -22.79 -0.12 24.14
N ALA A 353 -23.06 0.90 23.31
CA ALA A 353 -23.43 2.25 23.71
C ALA A 353 -24.40 2.85 22.67
N SER A 354 -25.61 3.22 23.11
CA SER A 354 -26.64 3.78 22.24
C SER A 354 -26.32 5.23 21.85
N GLY A 355 -25.99 5.49 20.59
CA GLY A 355 -25.86 6.86 20.08
C GLY A 355 -25.19 7.02 18.71
N SER A 356 -24.29 6.13 18.32
CA SER A 356 -23.54 6.25 17.05
C SER A 356 -23.39 4.92 16.31
N THR A 357 -23.79 4.93 15.04
CA THR A 357 -23.48 3.90 14.05
C THR A 357 -22.61 4.52 12.95
N ALA A 358 -21.40 3.99 12.74
CA ALA A 358 -20.63 4.30 11.55
C ALA A 358 -21.03 3.31 10.45
N THR A 359 -21.52 3.79 9.32
CA THR A 359 -21.89 2.95 8.18
C THR A 359 -20.71 2.85 7.24
N PHE A 360 -20.23 1.63 7.00
CA PHE A 360 -19.24 1.38 5.96
C PHE A 360 -19.95 1.36 4.59
N ASN A 361 -19.59 2.29 3.70
CA ASN A 361 -20.15 2.40 2.35
C ASN A 361 -19.02 2.82 1.38
N ASN A 362 -19.02 2.27 0.17
CA ASN A 362 -18.10 2.63 -0.93
C ASN A 362 -16.65 2.87 -0.45
N GLY A 363 -15.98 1.81 0.02
CA GLY A 363 -14.56 1.87 0.42
C GLY A 363 -14.24 2.69 1.69
N MET A 364 -15.21 3.37 2.32
CA MET A 364 -14.96 4.27 3.45
C MET A 364 -15.95 4.15 4.61
N TRP A 365 -15.48 4.56 5.79
CA TRP A 365 -16.29 4.73 6.99
C TRP A 365 -17.02 6.08 6.95
N THR A 366 -18.35 6.05 6.90
CA THR A 366 -19.20 7.26 6.94
C THR A 366 -19.93 7.35 8.28
N PRO A 367 -19.83 8.45 9.05
CA PRO A 367 -20.62 8.62 10.27
C PRO A 367 -22.11 8.74 9.94
N SER A 368 -22.98 7.91 10.51
CA SER A 368 -24.43 8.08 10.37
C SER A 368 -24.91 9.17 11.32
N THR A 369 -25.19 10.36 10.79
CA THR A 369 -25.91 11.40 11.53
C THR A 369 -27.39 11.01 11.61
N THR A 370 -27.80 10.41 12.73
CA THR A 370 -29.23 10.27 13.05
C THR A 370 -29.83 11.68 13.16
N PRO A 371 -30.87 12.04 12.38
CA PRO A 371 -31.52 13.33 12.54
C PRO A 371 -32.13 13.45 13.95
N PRO A 372 -32.04 14.61 14.62
CA PRO A 372 -32.69 14.79 15.91
C PRO A 372 -34.21 14.62 15.75
N THR A 373 -34.79 13.68 16.48
CA THR A 373 -36.23 13.37 16.45
C THR A 373 -37.06 14.43 17.17
N THR A 374 -37.11 15.65 16.61
CA THR A 374 -38.09 16.66 16.99
C THR A 374 -39.48 16.21 16.53
N VAL A 375 -40.24 15.60 17.45
CA VAL A 375 -41.63 15.19 17.21
C VAL A 375 -42.51 16.43 17.09
N ALA A 376 -42.64 16.95 15.87
CA ALA A 376 -43.63 17.96 15.54
C ALA A 376 -45.00 17.29 15.31
N THR A 377 -45.96 17.54 16.20
CA THR A 377 -47.33 17.04 16.07
C THR A 377 -48.00 17.57 14.79
N PRO A 378 -48.57 16.71 13.92
CA PRO A 378 -49.18 17.18 12.67
C PRO A 378 -50.39 18.09 12.88
N VAL A 379 -50.35 19.29 12.31
CA VAL A 379 -51.52 20.17 12.19
C VAL A 379 -52.37 19.67 11.02
N PRO A 380 -53.68 19.39 11.20
CA PRO A 380 -54.51 18.82 10.14
C PRO A 380 -54.87 19.86 9.07
N GLN A 381 -54.17 19.85 7.94
CA GLN A 381 -54.55 20.66 6.78
C GLN A 381 -55.84 20.14 6.12
N ARG A 382 -56.67 21.07 5.66
CA ARG A 382 -57.95 20.77 5.00
C ARG A 382 -57.72 20.18 3.61
N ARG A 383 -58.50 19.16 3.25
CA ARG A 383 -58.55 18.64 1.87
C ARG A 383 -59.06 19.73 0.93
N HIS A 384 -58.28 20.07 -0.09
CA HIS A 384 -58.80 20.75 -1.28
C HIS A 384 -59.25 19.70 -2.32
N VAL A 385 -60.24 20.06 -3.14
CA VAL A 385 -60.90 19.13 -4.08
C VAL A 385 -60.29 19.28 -5.46
N GLU A 386 -59.79 18.19 -6.04
CA GLU A 386 -59.44 18.15 -7.48
C GLU A 386 -60.70 17.98 -8.35
N SER A 387 -60.82 18.80 -9.39
CA SER A 387 -61.95 18.80 -10.31
C SER A 387 -61.63 18.02 -11.60
N VAL A 388 -62.08 16.76 -11.66
CA VAL A 388 -61.97 15.94 -12.87
C VAL A 388 -62.98 16.41 -13.95
N PRO A 389 -62.57 16.65 -15.21
CA PRO A 389 -63.47 17.07 -16.30
C PRO A 389 -64.54 16.02 -16.65
N ARG A 390 -65.68 16.48 -17.20
CA ARG A 390 -66.84 15.62 -17.45
C ARG A 390 -66.69 14.70 -18.67
N ARG A 391 -67.01 13.43 -18.43
CA ARG A 391 -67.18 12.32 -19.37
C ARG A 391 -68.20 12.61 -20.47
N MET A 392 -67.92 12.22 -21.73
CA MET A 392 -68.94 12.08 -22.78
C MET A 392 -68.80 10.74 -23.52
N VAL A 393 -69.64 9.77 -23.16
CA VAL A 393 -69.77 8.48 -23.86
C VAL A 393 -71.26 8.12 -23.91
N ARG A 394 -71.86 8.14 -25.11
CA ARG A 394 -73.21 7.60 -25.37
C ARG A 394 -73.16 6.07 -25.48
N ARG A 395 -74.30 5.39 -25.29
CA ARG A 395 -74.40 3.92 -25.23
C ARG A 395 -75.74 3.44 -25.83
N ARG A 396 -75.73 2.22 -26.38
CA ARG A 396 -76.82 1.53 -27.14
C ARG A 396 -77.00 2.09 -28.58
N GLY A 397 -77.33 1.27 -29.58
CA GLY A 397 -77.57 -0.19 -29.54
C GLY A 397 -77.68 -0.86 -30.93
N THR A 398 -77.97 -2.16 -30.90
CA THR A 398 -78.18 -3.12 -32.01
C THR A 398 -79.13 -2.68 -33.13
N SER A 399 -78.85 -3.03 -34.39
CA SER A 399 -79.45 -4.22 -35.07
C SER A 399 -78.83 -4.48 -36.46
N ASP A 400 -79.53 -5.26 -37.30
CA ASP A 400 -79.02 -6.11 -38.38
C ASP A 400 -79.00 -5.51 -39.81
N ARG A 401 -78.50 -6.35 -40.72
CA ARG A 401 -78.60 -6.34 -42.19
C ARG A 401 -79.85 -5.65 -42.78
N THR A 402 -79.62 -4.93 -43.89
CA THR A 402 -79.99 -5.41 -45.23
C THR A 402 -78.84 -5.13 -46.19
#